data_AF-A0A9K3KM00-F1
#
_entry.id   AF-A0A9K3KM00-F1
#
_cell.length_a   1.000
_cell.length_b   1.000
_cell.length_c   1.000
_cell.angle_alpha   90.00
_cell.angle_beta   90.00
_cell.angle_gamma   90.00
#
_symmetry.space_group_name_H-M   'P 1'
#
loop_
_entity.id
_entity.type
_entity.pdbx_description
1 polymer ?
#
loop_
_entity_poly.entity_id
_entity_poly.type
_entity_poly.pdbx_seq_one_letter_code
_entity_poly.pdbx_strand_id
1 'polypeptide(L)'
;MNPIPFDDDPVRGKPISLATGDVEGLDPGQWLSTSLVDYVPQTSLAGSFPQLATIRIFFVVDITFDNRQSNVFQRVNVFDSLSSTARRRATAVLHQVQKFLSGFCFYKLGHHQSLLKDPDYIMQVAEFRQCPVQTNGYDCGLFALAVVWHLLCDKDIHPSVFTQAQIDTFRVALRHGLSSNPE
;
A
#
# COMPACT_ATOMS: atom_id res chain seq x y z
N MET A 1 23.52 -13.27 18.09
CA MET A 1 22.73 -13.24 16.85
C MET A 1 23.42 -12.27 15.91
N ASN A 2 23.71 -12.67 14.68
CA ASN A 2 24.21 -11.73 13.68
C ASN A 2 23.05 -10.81 13.26
N PRO A 3 23.26 -9.50 13.10
CA PRO A 3 22.23 -8.59 12.62
C PRO A 3 21.75 -9.06 11.24
N ILE A 4 20.44 -8.95 11.03
CA ILE A 4 19.86 -9.23 9.72
C ILE A 4 20.43 -8.14 8.80
N PRO A 5 21.05 -8.47 7.65
CA PRO A 5 21.75 -7.52 6.79
C PRO A 5 20.87 -6.42 6.14
N PHE A 6 19.64 -6.26 6.61
CA PHE A 6 18.67 -5.27 6.16
C PHE A 6 18.27 -4.27 7.26
N ASP A 7 18.77 -4.41 8.50
CA ASP A 7 18.46 -3.48 9.59
C ASP A 7 19.00 -2.06 9.32
N ASP A 8 20.04 -1.92 8.49
CA ASP A 8 20.73 -0.64 8.28
C ASP A 8 20.39 0.09 6.97
N ASP A 9 19.64 -0.50 6.03
CA ASP A 9 19.20 0.25 4.85
C ASP A 9 18.04 -0.45 4.09
N PRO A 10 16.76 -0.11 4.36
CA PRO A 10 15.72 -0.42 3.39
C PRO A 10 16.06 0.43 2.17
N VAL A 11 16.42 -0.20 1.03
CA VAL A 11 16.62 0.50 -0.24
C VAL A 11 15.36 1.31 -0.55
N ARG A 12 15.34 2.58 -0.10
CA ARG A 12 14.27 3.51 -0.42
C ARG A 12 14.52 3.91 -1.87
N GLY A 13 13.46 3.86 -2.68
CA GLY A 13 13.51 4.46 -4.01
C GLY A 13 13.99 5.91 -3.89
N LYS A 14 14.56 6.46 -4.96
CA LYS A 14 14.86 7.89 -5.00
C LYS A 14 13.58 8.67 -4.62
N PRO A 15 13.69 9.73 -3.81
CA PRO A 15 12.54 10.58 -3.51
C PRO A 15 11.82 10.95 -4.80
N ILE A 16 10.51 10.71 -4.83
CA ILE A 16 9.68 11.13 -5.95
C ILE A 16 9.51 12.65 -5.85
N SER A 17 9.70 13.37 -6.95
CA SER A 17 9.34 14.78 -7.05
C SER A 17 7.98 14.91 -7.72
N LEU A 18 7.13 15.81 -7.24
CA LEU A 18 5.85 16.12 -7.86
C LEU A 18 6.03 17.20 -8.93
N ALA A 19 5.41 16.99 -10.10
CA ALA A 19 5.23 18.05 -11.06
C ALA A 19 4.05 18.94 -10.63
N THR A 20 3.99 20.19 -11.12
CA THR A 20 2.86 21.11 -10.84
C THR A 20 1.51 20.48 -11.17
N GLY A 21 1.42 19.72 -12.28
CA GLY A 21 0.19 19.04 -12.71
C GLY A 21 -0.22 17.86 -11.82
N ASP A 22 0.65 17.33 -10.95
CA ASP A 22 0.28 16.24 -10.04
C ASP A 22 -0.69 16.75 -8.95
N VAL A 23 -0.53 18.01 -8.52
CA VAL A 23 -1.38 18.65 -7.50
C VAL A 23 -2.77 18.97 -8.06
N GLU A 24 -2.89 19.18 -9.37
CA GLU A 24 -4.17 19.37 -10.06
C GLU A 24 -5.07 18.13 -9.94
N GLY A 25 -4.49 16.93 -9.78
CA GLY A 25 -5.24 15.71 -9.48
C GLY A 25 -6.06 15.77 -8.18
N LEU A 26 -5.78 16.73 -7.30
CA LEU A 26 -6.54 16.99 -6.08
C LEU A 26 -7.75 17.91 -6.29
N ASP A 27 -7.94 18.48 -7.48
CA ASP A 27 -9.16 19.24 -7.78
C ASP A 27 -10.41 18.34 -7.74
N PRO A 28 -11.59 18.87 -7.35
CA PRO A 28 -12.82 18.07 -7.27
C PRO A 28 -13.12 17.34 -8.59
N GLY A 29 -13.46 16.05 -8.49
CA GLY A 29 -13.75 15.22 -9.66
C GLY A 29 -12.54 14.69 -10.42
N GLN A 30 -11.31 15.04 -10.01
CA GLN A 30 -10.08 14.57 -10.65
C GLN A 30 -9.52 13.30 -10.00
N TRP A 31 -8.86 12.51 -10.82
CA TRP A 31 -8.16 11.30 -10.42
C TRP A 31 -6.76 11.66 -9.92
N LEU A 32 -6.28 10.98 -8.88
CA LEU A 32 -4.90 11.17 -8.45
C LEU A 32 -3.93 10.57 -9.48
N SER A 33 -2.82 11.25 -9.72
CA SER A 33 -1.71 10.67 -10.49
C SER A 33 -1.02 9.57 -9.66
N THR A 34 -0.35 8.64 -10.35
CA THR A 34 0.48 7.63 -9.67
C THR A 34 1.58 8.28 -8.84
N SER A 35 2.20 9.35 -9.37
CA SER A 35 3.25 10.10 -8.68
C SER A 35 2.78 10.64 -7.34
N LEU A 36 1.57 11.22 -7.30
CA LEU A 36 0.99 11.74 -6.07
C LEU A 36 0.68 10.63 -5.05
N VAL A 37 0.12 9.51 -5.52
CA VAL A 37 -0.17 8.35 -4.66
C VAL A 37 1.10 7.74 -4.07
N ASP A 38 2.20 7.72 -4.81
CA ASP A 38 3.48 7.19 -4.33
C ASP A 38 4.24 8.20 -3.45
N TYR A 39 4.09 9.50 -3.73
CA TYR A 39 4.75 10.59 -3.01
C TYR A 39 4.25 10.74 -1.57
N VAL A 40 2.94 10.73 -1.36
CA VAL A 40 2.34 11.00 -0.04
C VAL A 40 2.83 10.01 1.03
N PRO A 41 2.87 8.69 0.78
CA PRO A 41 3.49 7.75 1.71
C PRO A 41 4.98 8.05 1.92
N GLN A 42 5.78 8.29 0.88
CA GLN A 42 7.22 8.51 1.04
C GLN A 42 7.56 9.69 1.94
N THR A 43 6.83 10.80 1.82
CA THR A 43 7.04 12.01 2.61
C THR A 43 6.44 11.93 4.00
N SER A 44 5.35 11.17 4.17
CA SER A 44 4.71 10.96 5.48
C SER A 44 5.40 9.86 6.31
N LEU A 45 6.18 8.99 5.67
CA LEU A 45 6.79 7.77 6.25
C LEU A 45 8.28 7.90 6.60
N ALA A 46 8.70 9.04 7.14
CA ALA A 46 10.07 9.20 7.63
C ALA A 46 10.44 8.30 8.85
N GLY A 47 9.61 7.31 9.22
CA GLY A 47 9.85 6.35 10.30
C GLY A 47 10.27 4.95 9.80
N SER A 48 10.99 4.21 10.65
CA SER A 48 11.43 2.83 10.45
C SER A 48 10.27 1.84 10.69
N PHE A 49 9.66 1.33 9.62
CA PHE A 49 8.61 0.31 9.71
C PHE A 49 8.94 -0.92 8.85
N PRO A 50 8.86 -2.15 9.41
CA PRO A 50 9.05 -3.40 8.65
C PRO A 50 7.80 -3.84 7.86
N GLN A 51 6.83 -2.95 7.62
CA GLN A 51 5.62 -3.27 6.86
C GLN A 51 5.77 -2.86 5.40
N LEU A 52 5.45 -3.77 4.49
CA LEU A 52 5.32 -3.44 3.06
C LEU A 52 3.86 -3.08 2.78
N ALA A 53 3.59 -1.78 2.67
CA ALA A 53 2.34 -1.28 2.10
C ALA A 53 2.58 -1.00 0.61
N THR A 54 1.96 -1.77 -0.29
CA THR A 54 1.94 -1.43 -1.71
C THR A 54 0.62 -0.76 -2.03
N ILE A 55 0.69 0.44 -2.60
CA ILE A 55 -0.48 1.14 -3.12
C ILE A 55 -0.54 0.94 -4.62
N ARG A 56 -1.68 0.44 -5.09
CA ARG A 56 -2.14 0.73 -6.44
C ARG A 56 -3.32 1.67 -6.28
N ILE A 57 -3.53 2.57 -7.25
CA ILE A 57 -4.56 3.62 -7.20
C ILE A 57 -5.94 3.09 -6.74
N PHE A 58 -6.21 1.79 -6.91
CA PHE A 58 -7.49 1.17 -6.62
C PHE A 58 -7.56 0.31 -5.35
N PHE A 59 -6.44 -0.11 -4.76
CA PHE A 59 -6.45 -1.00 -3.60
C PHE A 59 -5.13 -0.95 -2.82
N VAL A 60 -5.22 -1.31 -1.54
CA VAL A 60 -4.07 -1.39 -0.62
C VAL A 60 -3.80 -2.85 -0.29
N VAL A 61 -2.52 -3.22 -0.34
CA VAL A 61 -2.03 -4.51 0.10
C VAL A 61 -1.14 -4.31 1.32
N ASP A 62 -1.54 -4.88 2.46
CA ASP A 62 -0.82 -4.89 3.73
C ASP A 62 -0.23 -6.28 3.96
N ILE A 63 1.11 -6.37 3.94
CA ILE A 63 1.83 -7.63 4.09
C ILE A 63 2.77 -7.57 5.28
N THR A 64 2.61 -8.53 6.17
CA THR A 64 3.56 -8.86 7.25
C THR A 64 4.13 -10.24 6.99
N PHE A 65 5.46 -10.36 7.03
CA PHE A 65 6.16 -11.62 6.79
C PHE A 65 7.31 -11.84 7.78
N ASP A 66 7.64 -13.11 8.04
CA ASP A 66 8.80 -13.51 8.85
C ASP A 66 9.45 -14.76 8.25
N ASN A 67 10.70 -14.64 7.81
CA ASN A 67 11.44 -15.72 7.17
C ASN A 67 11.91 -16.82 8.13
N ARG A 68 11.68 -16.66 9.45
CA ARG A 68 12.00 -17.65 10.48
C ARG A 68 10.82 -18.57 10.78
N GLN A 69 9.62 -18.22 10.33
CA GLN A 69 8.39 -18.96 10.58
C GLN A 69 8.11 -19.92 9.43
N SER A 70 7.48 -21.06 9.73
CA SER A 70 7.07 -22.02 8.68
C SER A 70 6.02 -21.41 7.74
N ASN A 71 5.10 -20.60 8.27
CA ASN A 71 4.25 -19.71 7.50
C ASN A 71 4.95 -18.36 7.32
N VAL A 72 5.54 -18.16 6.15
CA VAL A 72 6.31 -16.94 5.86
C VAL A 72 5.41 -15.70 5.79
N PHE A 73 4.16 -15.85 5.35
CA PHE A 73 3.20 -14.75 5.27
C PHE A 73 2.29 -14.77 6.50
N GLN A 74 2.63 -13.95 7.49
CA GLN A 74 1.86 -13.83 8.73
C GLN A 74 0.52 -13.11 8.50
N ARG A 75 0.53 -12.11 7.60
CA ARG A 75 -0.63 -11.30 7.26
C ARG A 75 -0.54 -10.87 5.81
N VAL A 76 -1.63 -11.04 5.06
CA VAL A 76 -1.79 -10.52 3.69
C VAL A 76 -3.21 -9.99 3.57
N ASN A 77 -3.41 -8.71 3.85
CA ASN A 77 -4.70 -8.06 3.75
C ASN A 77 -4.82 -7.28 2.44
N VAL A 78 -5.97 -7.40 1.79
CA VAL A 78 -6.31 -6.61 0.60
C VAL A 78 -7.54 -5.76 0.91
N PHE A 79 -7.40 -4.44 0.76
CA PHE A 79 -8.46 -3.46 0.94
C PHE A 79 -8.78 -2.78 -0.38
N ASP A 80 -10.05 -2.73 -0.78
CA ASP A 80 -10.50 -2.19 -2.05
C ASP A 80 -11.78 -1.35 -1.87
N SER A 81 -11.69 -0.06 -2.16
CA SER A 81 -12.78 0.91 -1.98
C SER A 81 -13.86 0.85 -3.06
N LEU A 82 -13.65 0.09 -4.15
CA LEU A 82 -14.55 0.01 -5.31
C LEU A 82 -15.47 -1.23 -5.29
N SER A 83 -15.26 -2.14 -4.35
CA SER A 83 -16.05 -3.37 -4.10
C SER A 83 -16.12 -4.41 -5.25
N SER A 84 -16.41 -5.67 -4.84
CA SER A 84 -16.62 -6.92 -5.62
C SER A 84 -15.52 -7.40 -6.58
N THR A 85 -14.63 -6.54 -7.07
CA THR A 85 -13.60 -6.91 -8.07
C THR A 85 -12.17 -6.99 -7.50
N ALA A 86 -12.02 -6.78 -6.18
CA ALA A 86 -10.74 -6.80 -5.45
C ALA A 86 -9.90 -8.02 -5.79
N ARG A 87 -10.50 -9.21 -5.71
CA ARG A 87 -9.81 -10.48 -5.93
C ARG A 87 -9.15 -10.56 -7.29
N ARG A 88 -9.88 -10.25 -8.35
CA ARG A 88 -9.36 -10.29 -9.72
C ARG A 88 -8.24 -9.28 -9.94
N ARG A 89 -8.35 -8.08 -9.37
CA ARG A 89 -7.36 -7.00 -9.52
C ARG A 89 -6.09 -7.27 -8.70
N ALA A 90 -6.23 -7.86 -7.52
CA ALA A 90 -5.12 -8.14 -6.63
C ALA A 90 -4.27 -9.33 -7.07
N THR A 91 -4.82 -10.33 -7.78
CA THR A 91 -4.09 -11.56 -8.15
C THR A 91 -2.75 -11.30 -8.83
N ALA A 92 -2.73 -10.50 -9.90
CA ALA A 92 -1.49 -10.23 -10.63
C ALA A 92 -0.47 -9.49 -9.75
N VAL A 93 -0.94 -8.57 -8.90
CA VAL A 93 -0.06 -7.81 -7.99
C VAL A 93 0.49 -8.71 -6.88
N LEU A 94 -0.34 -9.53 -6.26
CA LEU A 94 0.12 -10.45 -5.21
C LEU A 94 1.15 -11.45 -5.76
N HIS A 95 0.96 -11.99 -6.96
CA HIS A 95 1.98 -12.84 -7.59
C HIS A 95 3.29 -12.10 -7.86
N GLN A 96 3.23 -10.85 -8.32
CA GLN A 96 4.43 -10.01 -8.50
C GLN A 96 5.13 -9.76 -7.17
N VAL A 97 4.37 -9.46 -6.10
CA VAL A 97 4.92 -9.26 -4.77
C VAL A 97 5.57 -10.53 -4.24
N GLN A 98 4.94 -11.70 -4.36
CA GLN A 98 5.55 -12.97 -3.95
C GLN A 98 6.85 -13.23 -4.73
N LYS A 99 6.85 -13.01 -6.05
CA LYS A 99 8.06 -13.18 -6.87
C LYS A 99 9.18 -12.23 -6.42
N PHE A 100 8.83 -10.98 -6.14
CA PHE A 100 9.77 -9.99 -5.61
C PHE A 100 10.33 -10.41 -4.25
N LEU A 101 9.47 -10.70 -3.27
CA LEU A 101 9.87 -11.11 -1.92
C LEU A 101 10.70 -12.39 -1.95
N SER A 102 10.34 -13.36 -2.80
CA SER A 102 11.13 -14.58 -3.00
C SER A 102 12.53 -14.29 -3.52
N GLY A 103 12.66 -13.42 -4.54
CA GLY A 103 13.94 -13.08 -5.15
C GLY A 103 14.80 -12.11 -4.34
N PHE A 104 14.18 -11.31 -3.47
CA PHE A 104 14.86 -10.24 -2.74
C PHE A 104 14.99 -10.55 -1.25
N CYS A 105 13.87 -10.72 -0.54
CA CYS A 105 13.84 -10.94 0.92
C CYS A 105 14.21 -12.38 1.32
N PHE A 106 13.88 -13.36 0.47
CA PHE A 106 14.07 -14.78 0.79
C PHE A 106 15.19 -15.44 -0.01
N TYR A 107 15.97 -14.68 -0.78
CA TYR A 107 17.03 -15.25 -1.62
C TYR A 107 17.99 -16.13 -0.81
N LYS A 108 18.24 -17.35 -1.31
CA LYS A 108 19.03 -18.40 -0.64
C LYS A 108 18.50 -18.89 0.73
N LEU A 109 17.28 -18.50 1.12
CA LEU A 109 16.58 -19.07 2.28
C LEU A 109 15.68 -20.23 1.84
N GLY A 110 15.29 -21.09 2.79
CA GLY A 110 14.44 -22.26 2.52
C GLY A 110 13.12 -21.92 1.82
N HIS A 111 12.55 -20.75 2.12
CA HIS A 111 11.29 -20.28 1.53
C HIS A 111 11.41 -19.85 0.06
N HIS A 112 12.61 -19.55 -0.45
CA HIS A 112 12.79 -19.12 -1.85
C HIS A 112 12.21 -20.14 -2.83
N GLN A 113 12.63 -21.40 -2.68
CA GLN A 113 12.25 -22.49 -3.58
C GLN A 113 10.78 -22.89 -3.39
N SER A 114 10.25 -22.84 -2.17
CA SER A 114 8.83 -23.17 -1.94
C SER A 114 7.92 -22.12 -2.59
N LEU A 115 8.23 -20.83 -2.43
CA LEU A 115 7.44 -19.74 -3.02
C LEU A 115 7.55 -19.69 -4.55
N LEU A 116 8.64 -20.17 -5.15
CA LEU A 116 8.73 -20.30 -6.61
C LEU A 116 7.94 -21.49 -7.15
N LYS A 117 7.80 -22.57 -6.36
CA LYS A 117 7.04 -23.76 -6.74
C LYS A 117 5.54 -23.60 -6.57
N ASP A 118 5.09 -22.81 -5.60
CA ASP A 118 3.69 -22.49 -5.36
C ASP A 118 3.44 -20.97 -5.56
N PRO A 119 3.25 -20.52 -6.82
CA PRO A 119 3.01 -19.09 -7.11
C PRO A 119 1.70 -18.55 -6.53
N ASP A 120 0.75 -19.43 -6.18
CA ASP A 120 -0.56 -19.06 -5.64
C ASP A 120 -0.56 -18.98 -4.11
N TYR A 121 0.55 -19.32 -3.43
CA TYR A 121 0.61 -19.35 -1.96
C TYR A 121 0.15 -18.04 -1.31
N ILE A 122 0.65 -16.88 -1.78
CA ILE A 122 0.23 -15.57 -1.28
C ILE A 122 -1.27 -15.32 -1.47
N MET A 123 -1.89 -15.85 -2.54
CA MET A 123 -3.33 -15.74 -2.78
C MET A 123 -4.13 -16.63 -1.84
N GLN A 124 -3.60 -17.80 -1.46
CA GLN A 124 -4.24 -18.72 -0.54
C GLN A 124 -4.33 -18.15 0.88
N VAL A 125 -3.33 -17.38 1.29
CA VAL A 125 -3.27 -16.72 2.61
C VAL A 125 -3.86 -15.30 2.62
N ALA A 126 -4.20 -14.75 1.46
CA ALA A 126 -4.73 -13.39 1.36
C ALA A 126 -6.16 -13.29 1.89
N GLU A 127 -6.38 -12.32 2.78
CA GLU A 127 -7.70 -11.93 3.26
C GLU A 127 -8.20 -10.69 2.53
N PHE A 128 -9.37 -10.79 1.90
CA PHE A 128 -10.05 -9.67 1.27
C PHE A 128 -10.94 -8.99 2.30
N ARG A 129 -10.42 -7.92 2.91
CA ARG A 129 -11.04 -7.23 4.03
C ARG A 129 -12.00 -6.16 3.52
N GLN A 130 -13.09 -5.95 4.26
CA GLN A 130 -13.97 -4.82 3.99
C GLN A 130 -13.31 -3.52 4.48
N CYS A 131 -13.52 -2.44 3.73
CA CYS A 131 -13.07 -1.10 4.08
C CYS A 131 -14.16 -0.08 3.67
N PRO A 132 -14.03 1.20 4.04
CA PRO A 132 -14.93 2.22 3.54
C PRO A 132 -14.99 2.21 2.00
N VAL A 133 -16.20 2.26 1.47
CA VAL A 133 -16.48 2.22 0.02
C VAL A 133 -16.71 3.64 -0.46
N GLN A 134 -16.06 4.01 -1.56
CA GLN A 134 -16.28 5.31 -2.18
C GLN A 134 -17.68 5.41 -2.79
N THR A 135 -18.28 6.60 -2.76
CA THR A 135 -19.60 6.83 -3.36
C THR A 135 -19.52 7.53 -4.72
N ASN A 136 -18.31 7.81 -5.20
CA ASN A 136 -18.04 8.43 -6.51
C ASN A 136 -17.07 7.59 -7.37
N GLY A 137 -16.71 8.09 -8.54
CA GLY A 137 -15.88 7.38 -9.53
C GLY A 137 -14.39 7.73 -9.53
N TYR A 138 -13.91 8.65 -8.69
CA TYR A 138 -12.58 9.27 -8.84
C TYR A 138 -11.72 9.27 -7.55
N ASP A 139 -12.29 8.95 -6.39
CA ASP A 139 -11.57 9.02 -5.09
C ASP A 139 -10.85 7.74 -4.66
N CYS A 140 -10.77 6.72 -5.51
CA CYS A 140 -10.10 5.46 -5.15
C CYS A 140 -8.69 5.65 -4.61
N GLY A 141 -7.90 6.57 -5.19
CA GLY A 141 -6.57 6.89 -4.70
C GLY A 141 -6.57 7.52 -3.31
N LEU A 142 -7.54 8.39 -3.00
CA LEU A 142 -7.65 9.02 -1.68
C LEU A 142 -8.12 8.02 -0.61
N PHE A 143 -9.06 7.14 -0.95
CA PHE A 143 -9.45 6.05 -0.06
C PHE A 143 -8.28 5.12 0.23
N ALA A 144 -7.46 4.78 -0.79
CA ALA A 144 -6.26 3.98 -0.61
C ALA A 144 -5.25 4.68 0.32
N LEU A 145 -5.00 5.99 0.12
CA LEU A 145 -4.14 6.77 1.01
C LEU A 145 -4.67 6.82 2.45
N ALA A 146 -5.98 6.96 2.64
CA ALA A 146 -6.59 6.95 3.97
C ALA A 146 -6.47 5.59 4.65
N VAL A 147 -6.63 4.48 3.92
CA VAL A 147 -6.37 3.12 4.44
C VAL A 147 -4.92 2.99 4.88
N VAL A 148 -3.97 3.40 4.04
CA VAL A 148 -2.53 3.36 4.40
C VAL A 148 -2.26 4.18 5.65
N TRP A 149 -2.79 5.40 5.74
CA TRP A 149 -2.64 6.23 6.94
C TRP A 149 -3.13 5.55 8.21
N HIS A 150 -4.28 4.87 8.15
CA HIS A 150 -4.81 4.13 9.30
C HIS A 150 -3.94 2.93 9.67
N LEU A 151 -3.49 2.15 8.69
CA LEU A 151 -2.57 1.03 8.93
C LEU A 151 -1.28 1.48 9.61
N LEU A 152 -0.73 2.63 9.21
CA LEU A 152 0.48 3.21 9.79
C LEU A 152 0.30 3.76 11.20
N CYS A 153 -0.94 4.10 11.56
CA CYS A 153 -1.31 4.50 12.91
C CYS A 153 -1.74 3.30 13.78
N ASP A 154 -1.50 2.06 13.33
CA ASP A 154 -1.98 0.82 13.96
C ASP A 154 -3.49 0.85 14.26
N LYS A 155 -4.28 1.44 13.36
CA LYS A 155 -5.75 1.48 13.46
C LYS A 155 -6.37 0.39 12.60
N ASP A 156 -7.33 -0.31 13.19
CA ASP A 156 -8.15 -1.29 12.46
C ASP A 156 -8.95 -0.63 11.34
N ILE A 157 -8.98 -1.31 10.19
CA ILE A 157 -9.78 -0.90 9.03
C ILE A 157 -11.11 -1.64 9.04
N HIS A 158 -12.21 -0.89 9.07
CA HIS A 158 -13.56 -1.40 8.91
C HIS A 158 -14.44 -0.40 8.14
N PRO A 159 -15.61 -0.80 7.59
CA PRO A 159 -16.41 0.05 6.69
C PRO A 159 -16.83 1.44 7.20
N SER A 160 -16.77 1.69 8.50
CA SER A 160 -17.18 2.94 9.15
C SER A 160 -16.03 3.77 9.69
N VAL A 161 -14.77 3.38 9.47
CA VAL A 161 -13.61 4.07 10.04
C VAL A 161 -13.41 5.48 9.47
N PHE A 162 -13.82 5.70 8.21
CA PHE A 162 -13.98 7.02 7.63
C PHE A 162 -15.08 7.03 6.56
N THR A 163 -15.50 8.21 6.16
CA THR A 163 -16.61 8.48 5.24
C THR A 163 -16.16 9.27 4.02
N GLN A 164 -16.99 9.31 2.98
CA GLN A 164 -16.75 10.16 1.80
C GLN A 164 -16.50 11.63 2.18
N ALA A 165 -17.29 12.21 3.09
CA ALA A 165 -17.11 13.61 3.51
C ALA A 165 -15.75 13.87 4.17
N GLN A 166 -15.22 12.89 4.92
CA GLN A 166 -13.86 12.98 5.47
C GLN A 166 -12.79 12.85 4.39
N ILE A 167 -13.04 12.07 3.34
CA ILE A 167 -12.16 11.99 2.16
C ILE A 167 -12.17 13.31 1.38
N ASP A 168 -13.31 13.95 1.22
CA ASP A 168 -13.41 15.26 0.58
C ASP A 168 -12.62 16.32 1.40
N THR A 169 -12.72 16.26 2.72
CA THR A 169 -11.93 17.12 3.62
C THR A 169 -10.43 16.81 3.51
N PHE A 170 -10.07 15.52 3.45
CA PHE A 170 -8.68 15.08 3.27
C PHE A 170 -8.09 15.57 1.94
N ARG A 171 -8.86 15.52 0.84
CA ARG A 171 -8.47 16.05 -0.47
C ARG A 171 -8.09 17.52 -0.39
N VAL A 172 -8.94 18.35 0.22
CA VAL A 172 -8.71 19.79 0.37
C VAL A 172 -7.47 20.06 1.23
N ALA A 173 -7.36 19.37 2.36
CA ALA A 173 -6.22 19.52 3.27
C ALA A 173 -4.90 19.11 2.60
N LEU A 174 -4.89 17.99 1.85
CA LEU A 174 -3.73 17.52 1.12
C LEU A 174 -3.31 18.52 0.03
N ARG A 175 -4.25 19.06 -0.73
CA ARG A 175 -3.96 20.08 -1.74
C ARG A 175 -3.34 21.32 -1.12
N HIS A 176 -3.91 21.80 -0.03
CA HIS A 176 -3.40 22.96 0.69
C HIS A 176 -1.97 22.70 1.20
N GLY A 177 -1.71 21.54 1.80
CA GLY A 177 -0.39 21.16 2.31
C GLY A 177 0.68 21.10 1.22
N LEU A 178 0.36 20.51 0.07
CA LEU A 178 1.31 20.40 -1.05
C LEU A 178 1.51 21.74 -1.79
N SER A 179 0.49 22.59 -1.84
CA SER A 179 0.61 23.91 -2.50
C SER A 179 1.36 24.93 -1.64
N SER A 180 1.37 24.76 -0.32
CA SER A 180 2.03 25.67 0.62
C SER A 180 3.53 25.37 0.80
N ASN A 181 3.96 24.16 0.45
CA ASN A 181 5.36 23.72 0.49
C ASN A 181 5.79 23.21 -0.89
N PRO A 182 5.91 24.08 -1.91
CA PRO A 182 6.57 23.71 -3.15
C PRO A 182 8.05 23.49 -2.83
N GLU A 183 8.49 22.23 -2.81
CA GLU A 183 9.93 21.91 -2.76
C GLU A 183 10.70 22.51 -3.95
#